data_AF-A0A7R9BWS4-F1
#
_entry.id   AF-A0A7R9BWS4-F1
#
_cell.length_a   1.000
_cell.length_b   1.000
_cell.length_c   1.000
_cell.angle_alpha   90.00
_cell.angle_beta   90.00
_cell.angle_gamma   90.00
#
_symmetry.space_group_name_H-M   'P 1'
#
loop_
_entity.id
_entity.type
_entity.pdbx_description
1 polymer ?
#
loop_
_entity_poly.entity_id
_entity_poly.type
_entity_poly.pdbx_seq_one_letter_code
_entity_poly.pdbx_strand_id
1 'polypeptide(L)'
;MGQSCGKENDSVSPDRRRSPGPSPATPGYAGSRRGLRPSWPATPTPTVEEPQYRQKLQLYCRTGYNIAVFADGTVRGTREPFLPHAKMELIVIAHVSDMQFRGLETGLYLAMDKKGRLYGEANPNDEATVWVEVLHGVYNCYLSRKYAHLGWYLAVKKNGKPKRATKAWWGQKAIQFLPRPSSPI
;
A
#
# COMPACT_ATOMS: atom_id res chain seq x y z
N MET A 1 30.90 -28.87 47.50
CA MET A 1 32.14 -28.83 46.69
C MET A 1 31.89 -27.79 45.61
N GLY A 2 32.21 -26.50 45.79
CA GLY A 2 33.56 -25.93 45.81
C GLY A 2 34.05 -25.86 44.36
N GLN A 3 34.28 -24.71 43.70
CA GLN A 3 34.97 -23.50 44.16
C GLN A 3 34.59 -22.28 43.30
N SER A 4 34.67 -21.12 43.96
CA SER A 4 34.82 -19.76 43.43
C SER A 4 36.32 -19.43 43.34
N CYS A 5 36.72 -18.50 42.44
CA CYS A 5 37.80 -17.49 42.55
C CYS A 5 38.23 -17.08 41.13
N GLY A 6 38.58 -15.85 40.78
CA GLY A 6 38.78 -14.55 41.45
C GLY A 6 38.97 -13.51 40.32
N LYS A 7 38.53 -12.25 40.45
CA LYS A 7 39.28 -11.09 41.00
C LYS A 7 40.64 -10.86 40.31
N GLU A 8 41.14 -9.67 40.00
CA GLU A 8 40.77 -8.24 40.00
C GLU A 8 42.02 -7.52 39.44
N ASN A 9 42.03 -6.19 39.39
CA ASN A 9 43.19 -5.28 39.28
C ASN A 9 43.58 -4.86 37.85
N ASP A 10 43.95 -3.61 37.55
CA ASP A 10 44.07 -2.40 38.35
C ASP A 10 44.07 -1.18 37.41
N SER A 11 43.58 -0.07 37.94
CA SER A 11 43.57 1.29 37.41
C SER A 11 44.95 1.93 37.30
N VAL A 12 45.22 2.77 36.28
CA VAL A 12 46.00 4.03 36.40
C VAL A 12 45.60 5.02 35.28
N SER A 13 45.13 6.21 35.69
CA SER A 13 45.24 7.52 35.01
C SER A 13 46.39 8.28 35.70
N PRO A 14 47.09 9.29 35.12
CA PRO A 14 46.47 10.61 34.89
C PRO A 14 47.15 11.59 33.88
N ASP A 15 46.41 12.68 33.62
CA ASP A 15 46.82 14.10 33.58
C ASP A 15 47.55 14.81 32.39
N ARG A 16 46.99 16.01 32.13
CA ARG A 16 47.61 17.33 31.81
C ARG A 16 47.83 17.80 30.35
N ARG A 17 46.92 18.71 29.96
CA ARG A 17 47.13 20.12 29.55
C ARG A 17 48.36 20.45 28.67
N ARG A 18 48.09 21.08 27.52
CA ARG A 18 48.52 22.46 27.21
C ARG A 18 47.89 22.99 25.91
N SER A 19 47.17 24.11 26.02
CA SER A 19 47.02 25.12 24.95
C SER A 19 48.19 26.12 25.03
N PRO A 20 48.51 26.82 23.95
CA PRO A 20 48.26 28.29 23.94
C PRO A 20 47.83 28.86 22.56
N GLY A 21 47.10 30.00 22.57
CA GLY A 21 46.78 30.86 21.39
C GLY A 21 47.92 31.85 21.07
N PRO A 22 47.70 33.11 20.58
CA PRO A 22 46.60 33.69 19.77
C PRO A 22 47.08 34.51 18.51
N SER A 23 46.12 34.94 17.65
CA SER A 23 46.07 36.18 16.81
C SER A 23 47.08 36.43 15.65
N PRO A 24 46.82 37.31 14.63
CA PRO A 24 45.89 38.46 14.61
C PRO A 24 44.95 38.61 13.38
N ALA A 25 44.00 39.56 13.52
CA ALA A 25 43.11 40.11 12.50
C ALA A 25 43.85 41.10 11.56
N THR A 26 43.44 41.26 10.28
CA THR A 26 42.63 42.36 9.63
C THR A 26 43.28 42.58 8.22
N PRO A 27 42.72 43.24 7.18
CA PRO A 27 41.48 44.01 7.04
C PRO A 27 40.58 43.62 5.85
N GLY A 28 39.38 44.22 5.84
CA GLY A 28 38.31 43.94 4.89
C GLY A 28 38.51 44.51 3.48
N TYR A 29 37.66 44.01 2.57
CA TYR A 29 37.35 44.68 1.32
C TYR A 29 35.84 44.63 1.11
N ALA A 30 35.21 45.80 1.18
CA ALA A 30 33.86 46.02 0.72
C ALA A 30 33.82 45.76 -0.79
N GLY A 31 32.96 44.83 -1.21
CA GLY A 31 32.78 44.45 -2.60
C GLY A 31 31.33 44.08 -2.86
N SER A 32 30.50 45.10 -3.01
CA SER A 32 29.12 44.98 -3.48
C SER A 32 29.10 44.24 -4.83
N ARG A 33 28.61 43.00 -4.84
CA ARG A 33 28.11 42.37 -6.06
C ARG A 33 26.66 41.96 -5.83
N ARG A 34 25.77 42.78 -6.37
CA ARG A 34 24.40 42.43 -6.72
C ARG A 34 24.45 41.21 -7.65
N GLY A 35 24.48 40.01 -7.08
CA GLY A 35 24.17 38.78 -7.77
C GLY A 35 22.67 38.72 -7.94
N LEU A 36 22.18 39.15 -9.11
CA LEU A 36 20.83 38.83 -9.57
C LEU A 36 20.70 37.31 -9.55
N ARG A 37 20.03 36.77 -8.53
CA ARG A 37 19.51 35.40 -8.60
C ARG A 37 18.54 35.40 -9.78
N PRO A 38 18.74 34.57 -10.82
CA PRO A 38 17.67 34.32 -11.76
C PRO A 38 16.54 33.70 -10.92
N SER A 39 15.39 34.36 -10.85
CA SER A 39 14.18 33.73 -10.33
C SER A 39 13.75 32.71 -11.37
N TRP A 40 14.30 31.50 -11.29
CA TRP A 40 13.70 30.37 -11.95
C TRP A 40 12.26 30.28 -11.42
N PRO A 41 11.23 30.24 -12.26
CA PRO A 41 9.90 29.93 -11.77
C PRO A 41 10.03 28.60 -11.04
N ALA A 42 9.56 28.56 -9.79
CA ALA A 42 9.51 27.33 -9.03
C ALA A 42 8.87 26.27 -9.92
N THR A 43 9.61 25.21 -10.22
CA THR A 43 9.07 24.05 -10.92
C THR A 43 7.79 23.68 -10.18
N PRO A 44 6.63 23.53 -10.85
CA PRO A 44 5.47 23.00 -10.17
C PRO A 44 5.90 21.67 -9.56
N THR A 45 5.96 21.62 -8.23
CA THR A 45 6.05 20.37 -7.48
C THR A 45 5.03 19.43 -8.10
N PRO A 46 5.38 18.17 -8.43
CA PRO A 46 4.40 17.22 -8.92
C PRO A 46 3.30 17.12 -7.87
N THR A 47 2.19 17.81 -8.13
CA THR A 47 0.95 17.73 -7.40
C THR A 47 0.57 16.27 -7.45
N VAL A 48 0.46 15.63 -6.27
CA VAL A 48 0.01 14.25 -6.02
C VAL A 48 -0.54 13.62 -7.29
N GLU A 49 0.29 12.80 -7.97
CA GLU A 49 -0.01 12.28 -9.30
C GLU A 49 -1.42 11.69 -9.29
N GLU A 50 -2.36 12.31 -10.02
CA GLU A 50 -3.70 11.77 -10.14
C GLU A 50 -3.57 10.34 -10.70
N PRO A 51 -4.29 9.36 -10.13
CA PRO A 51 -4.21 7.99 -10.61
C PRO A 51 -4.53 7.96 -12.09
N GLN A 52 -3.52 7.63 -12.90
CA GLN A 52 -3.48 7.89 -14.34
C GLN A 52 -4.50 7.04 -15.11
N TYR A 53 -5.04 5.99 -14.48
CA TYR A 53 -6.03 5.10 -15.06
C TYR A 53 -7.12 4.74 -14.05
N ARG A 54 -8.38 5.00 -14.44
CA ARG A 54 -9.58 4.57 -13.72
C ARG A 54 -10.55 3.87 -14.66
N GLN A 55 -11.07 2.72 -14.22
CA GLN A 55 -12.01 1.93 -15.01
C GLN A 55 -13.19 1.47 -14.16
N LYS A 56 -14.41 1.70 -14.65
CA LYS A 56 -15.62 1.15 -14.04
C LYS A 56 -15.83 -0.29 -14.48
N LEU A 57 -16.01 -1.19 -13.51
CA LEU A 57 -16.08 -2.64 -13.75
C LEU A 57 -16.93 -3.37 -12.70
N GLN A 58 -17.24 -4.64 -12.98
CA GLN A 58 -17.57 -5.64 -11.97
C GLN A 58 -16.42 -6.63 -11.87
N LEU A 59 -16.03 -7.00 -10.64
CA LEU A 59 -14.95 -7.96 -10.43
C LEU A 59 -15.50 -9.38 -10.31
N TYR A 60 -15.52 -10.10 -11.43
CA TYR A 60 -16.13 -11.43 -11.50
C TYR A 60 -15.14 -12.53 -11.11
N CYS A 61 -15.41 -13.24 -10.02
CA CYS A 61 -14.64 -14.41 -9.61
C CYS A 61 -15.04 -15.63 -10.46
N ARG A 62 -14.05 -16.46 -10.82
CA ARG A 62 -14.24 -17.76 -11.50
C ARG A 62 -15.15 -18.73 -10.72
N THR A 63 -15.41 -18.48 -9.44
CA THR A 63 -16.41 -19.21 -8.64
C THR A 63 -17.86 -18.87 -8.97
N GLY A 64 -18.12 -17.89 -9.84
CA GLY A 64 -19.45 -17.53 -10.31
C GLY A 64 -20.08 -16.33 -9.62
N TYR A 65 -19.28 -15.43 -9.03
CA TYR A 65 -19.78 -14.30 -8.25
C TYR A 65 -19.01 -13.02 -8.56
N ASN A 66 -19.73 -11.90 -8.67
CA ASN A 66 -19.15 -10.57 -8.60
C ASN A 66 -18.91 -10.19 -7.15
N ILE A 67 -17.77 -9.58 -6.84
CA ILE A 67 -17.55 -8.95 -5.53
C ILE A 67 -18.50 -7.76 -5.39
N ALA A 68 -19.11 -7.63 -4.21
CA ALA A 68 -19.93 -6.49 -3.82
C ALA A 68 -19.48 -5.97 -2.46
N VAL A 69 -19.42 -4.65 -2.34
CA VAL A 69 -19.11 -3.94 -1.09
C VAL A 69 -20.38 -3.21 -0.66
N PHE A 70 -20.90 -3.57 0.52
CA PHE A 70 -22.14 -3.01 1.06
C PHE A 70 -21.86 -1.80 1.95
N ALA A 71 -22.88 -0.97 2.16
CA ALA A 71 -22.76 0.27 2.94
C ALA A 71 -22.36 0.04 4.41
N ASP A 72 -22.62 -1.15 4.95
CA ASP A 72 -22.18 -1.57 6.29
C ASP A 72 -20.70 -2.00 6.36
N GLY A 73 -19.97 -1.90 5.25
CA GLY A 73 -18.58 -2.37 5.14
C GLY A 73 -18.45 -3.88 4.93
N THR A 74 -19.57 -4.61 4.81
CA THR A 74 -19.52 -6.04 4.52
C THR A 74 -19.17 -6.27 3.05
N VAL A 75 -18.29 -7.23 2.80
CA VAL A 75 -17.97 -7.70 1.44
C VAL A 75 -18.64 -9.04 1.20
N ARG A 76 -19.32 -9.23 0.06
CA ARG A 76 -19.91 -10.53 -0.34
C ARG A 76 -19.84 -10.73 -1.84
N GLY A 77 -19.95 -11.98 -2.27
CA GLY A 77 -20.19 -12.33 -3.66
C GLY A 77 -21.68 -12.30 -3.99
N THR A 78 -22.03 -11.72 -5.14
CA THR A 78 -23.38 -11.73 -5.72
C THR A 78 -23.37 -12.36 -7.11
N ARG A 79 -24.49 -12.99 -7.49
CA ARG A 79 -24.74 -13.46 -8.87
C ARG A 79 -25.55 -12.48 -9.68
N GLU A 80 -26.14 -11.49 -9.01
CA GLU A 80 -26.98 -10.50 -9.66
C GLU A 80 -26.12 -9.62 -10.57
N PRO A 81 -26.38 -9.63 -11.89
CA PRO A 81 -25.63 -8.81 -12.83
C PRO A 81 -25.94 -7.34 -12.56
N PHE A 82 -24.93 -6.48 -12.68
CA PHE A 82 -25.09 -5.03 -12.51
C PHE A 82 -25.71 -4.55 -11.19
N LEU A 83 -25.69 -5.37 -10.12
CA LEU A 83 -26.07 -4.94 -8.77
C LEU A 83 -25.28 -3.66 -8.40
N PRO A 84 -25.92 -2.58 -7.91
CA PRO A 84 -25.22 -1.31 -7.60
C PRO A 84 -23.99 -1.50 -6.70
N HIS A 85 -24.13 -2.28 -5.63
CA HIS A 85 -23.05 -2.61 -4.68
C HIS A 85 -21.89 -3.43 -5.29
N ALA A 86 -22.09 -4.03 -6.46
CA ALA A 86 -21.08 -4.82 -7.18
C ALA A 86 -20.41 -4.04 -8.32
N LYS A 87 -20.80 -2.78 -8.54
CA LYS A 87 -20.11 -1.89 -9.47
C LYS A 87 -18.98 -1.21 -8.73
N MET A 88 -17.78 -1.32 -9.29
CA MET A 88 -16.57 -0.79 -8.69
C MET A 88 -15.79 0.07 -9.70
N GLU A 89 -15.00 0.99 -9.17
CA GLU A 89 -13.96 1.71 -9.89
C GLU A 89 -12.61 1.06 -9.53
N LEU A 90 -11.91 0.54 -10.53
CA LEU A 90 -10.50 0.19 -10.42
C LEU A 90 -9.69 1.46 -10.62
N ILE A 91 -8.77 1.72 -9.70
CA ILE A 91 -7.92 2.92 -9.67
C ILE A 91 -6.47 2.44 -9.61
N VAL A 92 -5.64 2.79 -10.59
CA VAL A 92 -4.20 2.48 -10.58
C VAL A 92 -3.45 3.60 -9.86
N ILE A 93 -2.74 3.29 -8.78
CA ILE A 93 -2.27 4.31 -7.81
C ILE A 93 -0.78 4.65 -7.85
N ALA A 94 0.10 3.76 -8.33
CA ALA A 94 1.54 4.02 -8.35
C ALA A 94 2.25 3.18 -9.43
N HIS A 95 2.62 1.95 -9.07
CA HIS A 95 3.17 0.99 -10.01
C HIS A 95 2.07 0.43 -10.92
N VAL A 96 2.45 -0.04 -12.11
CA VAL A 96 1.52 -0.57 -13.13
C VAL A 96 0.55 -1.62 -12.57
N SER A 97 0.95 -2.38 -11.56
CA SER A 97 0.14 -3.43 -10.94
C SER A 97 -0.51 -3.02 -9.61
N ASP A 98 -0.21 -1.83 -9.07
CA ASP A 98 -0.78 -1.36 -7.81
C ASP A 98 -2.10 -0.66 -8.04
N MET A 99 -3.15 -1.23 -7.48
CA MET A 99 -4.49 -0.77 -7.70
C MET A 99 -5.35 -0.82 -6.45
N GLN A 100 -6.43 -0.07 -6.51
CA GLN A 100 -7.49 -0.05 -5.52
C GLN A 100 -8.82 -0.35 -6.22
N PHE A 101 -9.74 -0.97 -5.48
CA PHE A 101 -11.11 -1.18 -5.92
C PHE A 101 -12.04 -0.39 -5.01
N ARG A 102 -12.71 0.62 -5.56
CA ARG A 102 -13.67 1.45 -4.84
C ARG A 102 -15.09 1.11 -5.26
N GLY A 103 -15.98 0.81 -4.32
CA GLY A 103 -17.40 0.64 -4.59
C GLY A 103 -18.00 1.95 -5.12
N LEU A 104 -18.65 1.92 -6.28
CA LEU A 104 -19.25 3.13 -6.86
C LEU A 104 -20.42 3.64 -6.02
N GLU A 105 -21.23 2.72 -5.50
CA GLU A 105 -22.41 3.05 -4.69
C GLU A 105 -22.02 3.52 -3.27
N THR A 106 -21.07 2.83 -2.65
CA THR A 106 -20.73 3.03 -1.23
C THR A 106 -19.56 3.98 -1.00
N GLY A 107 -18.74 4.21 -2.03
CA GLY A 107 -17.47 4.93 -1.91
C GLY A 107 -16.39 4.20 -1.12
N LEU A 108 -16.68 3.01 -0.57
CA LEU A 108 -15.76 2.22 0.25
C LEU A 108 -14.76 1.45 -0.61
N TYR A 109 -13.54 1.32 -0.11
CA TYR A 109 -12.44 0.62 -0.75
C TYR A 109 -12.41 -0.85 -0.29
N LEU A 110 -12.24 -1.77 -1.23
CA LEU A 110 -12.06 -3.17 -0.91
C LEU A 110 -10.73 -3.35 -0.18
N ALA A 111 -10.80 -3.84 1.06
CA ALA A 111 -9.64 -3.99 1.93
C ALA A 111 -9.56 -5.37 2.58
N MET A 112 -8.39 -5.70 3.12
CA MET A 112 -8.16 -6.93 3.88
C MET A 112 -7.60 -6.65 5.27
N ASP A 113 -8.18 -7.27 6.29
CA ASP A 113 -7.69 -7.14 7.67
C ASP A 113 -6.57 -8.12 8.00
N LYS A 114 -5.94 -7.95 9.18
CA LYS A 114 -4.86 -8.81 9.68
C LYS A 114 -5.26 -10.27 9.93
N LYS A 115 -6.56 -10.60 9.87
CA LYS A 115 -7.10 -11.97 10.00
C LYS A 115 -7.42 -12.57 8.62
N GLY A 116 -7.09 -11.86 7.55
CA GLY A 116 -7.38 -12.23 6.17
C GLY A 116 -8.87 -12.13 5.81
N ARG A 117 -9.65 -11.29 6.50
CA ARG A 117 -11.06 -11.03 6.19
C ARG A 117 -11.16 -9.82 5.26
N LEU A 118 -12.03 -9.92 4.26
CA LEU A 118 -12.36 -8.81 3.39
C LEU A 118 -13.37 -7.90 4.07
N TYR A 119 -13.19 -6.60 3.90
CA TYR A 119 -14.10 -5.58 4.41
C TYR A 119 -14.04 -4.32 3.52
N GLY A 120 -15.00 -3.42 3.67
CA GLY A 120 -14.99 -2.10 3.05
C GLY A 120 -14.33 -1.07 3.97
N GLU A 121 -13.31 -0.39 3.47
CA GLU A 121 -12.53 0.63 4.17
C GLU A 121 -12.90 2.03 3.65
N ALA A 122 -13.06 3.00 4.55
CA ALA A 122 -13.39 4.37 4.17
C ALA A 122 -12.13 5.18 3.82
N ASN A 123 -11.00 4.86 4.45
CA ASN A 123 -9.74 5.56 4.22
C ASN A 123 -9.02 5.04 2.96
N PRO A 124 -8.92 5.84 1.87
CA PRO A 124 -8.20 5.44 0.66
C PRO A 124 -6.68 5.28 0.87
N ASN A 125 -6.12 5.90 1.92
CA ASN A 125 -4.68 5.86 2.17
C ASN A 125 -4.25 4.66 3.02
N ASP A 126 -5.18 3.80 3.47
CA ASP A 126 -4.80 2.58 4.18
C ASP A 126 -4.20 1.58 3.21
N GLU A 127 -2.98 1.11 3.49
CA GLU A 127 -2.29 0.05 2.74
C GLU A 127 -3.12 -1.24 2.59
N ALA A 128 -4.08 -1.48 3.49
CA ALA A 128 -5.02 -2.60 3.41
C ALA A 128 -5.92 -2.55 2.17
N THR A 129 -6.08 -1.39 1.55
CA THR A 129 -6.87 -1.16 0.32
C THR A 129 -6.10 -1.41 -0.97
N VAL A 130 -4.77 -1.58 -0.88
CA VAL A 130 -3.90 -1.68 -2.04
C VAL A 130 -3.71 -3.15 -2.44
N TRP A 131 -3.91 -3.42 -3.71
CA TRP A 131 -3.81 -4.73 -4.34
C TRP A 131 -2.77 -4.72 -5.44
N VAL A 132 -2.02 -5.81 -5.56
CA VAL A 132 -1.08 -6.06 -6.64
C VAL A 132 -1.70 -7.07 -7.58
N GLU A 133 -1.86 -6.71 -8.85
CA GLU A 133 -2.31 -7.65 -9.88
C GLU A 133 -1.21 -8.65 -10.25
N VAL A 134 -1.58 -9.92 -10.28
CA VAL A 134 -0.74 -11.05 -10.67
C VAL A 134 -1.52 -11.89 -11.67
N LEU A 135 -0.96 -12.12 -12.86
CA LEU A 135 -1.59 -12.96 -13.88
C LEU A 135 -1.44 -14.45 -13.56
N HIS A 136 -2.54 -15.19 -13.69
CA HIS A 136 -2.58 -16.65 -13.60
C HIS A 136 -3.27 -17.21 -14.85
N GLY A 137 -2.48 -17.45 -15.89
CA GLY A 137 -3.00 -17.78 -17.21
C GLY A 137 -3.82 -16.62 -17.78
N VAL A 138 -5.10 -16.87 -18.05
CA VAL A 138 -6.05 -15.85 -18.57
C VAL A 138 -6.82 -15.10 -17.48
N TYR A 139 -6.53 -15.38 -16.19
CA TYR A 139 -7.24 -14.77 -15.06
C TYR A 139 -6.31 -13.84 -14.27
N ASN A 140 -6.92 -12.84 -13.62
CA ASN A 140 -6.22 -11.94 -12.72
C ASN A 140 -6.36 -12.45 -11.28
N CYS A 141 -5.27 -12.38 -10.52
CA CYS A 141 -5.24 -12.63 -9.09
C CYS A 141 -4.79 -11.35 -8.39
N TYR A 142 -5.48 -10.98 -7.31
CA TYR A 142 -5.17 -9.75 -6.58
C TYR A 142 -4.55 -10.08 -5.24
N LEU A 143 -3.26 -9.80 -5.10
CA LEU A 143 -2.48 -10.00 -3.87
C LEU A 143 -2.63 -8.75 -2.99
N SER A 144 -2.92 -8.90 -1.70
CA SER A 144 -2.92 -7.75 -0.79
C SER A 144 -1.49 -7.23 -0.64
N ARG A 145 -1.25 -5.95 -0.94
CA ARG A 145 0.09 -5.33 -0.86
C ARG A 145 0.66 -5.44 0.57
N LYS A 146 -0.15 -5.10 1.57
CA LYS A 146 0.19 -5.17 3.01
C LYS A 146 0.57 -6.59 3.48
N TYR A 147 -0.09 -7.61 2.96
CA TYR A 147 0.12 -9.01 3.35
C TYR A 147 0.77 -9.85 2.24
N ALA A 148 1.52 -9.21 1.34
CA ALA A 148 2.16 -9.89 0.21
C ALA A 148 3.14 -10.99 0.66
N HIS A 149 3.88 -10.74 1.75
CA HIS A 149 4.80 -11.70 2.37
C HIS A 149 4.12 -12.98 2.88
N LEU A 150 2.80 -12.98 3.07
CA LEU A 150 2.00 -14.15 3.47
C LEU A 150 1.33 -14.84 2.27
N GLY A 151 1.47 -14.30 1.04
CA GLY A 151 0.80 -14.82 -0.15
C GLY A 151 -0.73 -14.68 -0.08
N TRP A 152 -1.23 -13.61 0.54
CA TRP A 152 -2.67 -13.43 0.78
C TRP A 152 -3.39 -12.78 -0.40
N TYR A 153 -4.18 -13.59 -1.09
CA TYR A 153 -4.99 -13.16 -2.23
C TYR A 153 -6.42 -12.84 -1.84
N LEU A 154 -7.02 -11.91 -2.59
CA LEU A 154 -8.46 -11.73 -2.67
C LEU A 154 -9.12 -13.05 -3.06
N ALA A 155 -10.18 -13.45 -2.36
CA ALA A 155 -10.76 -14.77 -2.58
C ALA A 155 -12.26 -14.86 -2.26
N VAL A 156 -13.02 -15.57 -3.11
CA VAL A 156 -14.45 -15.86 -2.93
C VAL A 156 -14.69 -17.36 -2.94
N LYS A 157 -15.54 -17.86 -2.03
CA LYS A 157 -15.93 -19.27 -1.99
C LYS A 157 -17.00 -19.58 -3.05
N LYS A 158 -17.17 -20.87 -3.37
CA LYS A 158 -18.25 -21.36 -4.25
C LYS A 158 -19.67 -21.02 -3.76
N ASN A 159 -19.84 -20.70 -2.48
CA ASN A 159 -21.12 -20.27 -1.90
C ASN A 159 -21.29 -18.74 -1.83
N GLY A 160 -20.43 -17.98 -2.52
CA GLY A 160 -20.49 -16.51 -2.59
C GLY A 160 -19.96 -15.79 -1.35
N LYS A 161 -19.67 -16.48 -0.24
CA LYS A 161 -19.07 -15.83 0.93
C LYS A 161 -17.59 -15.51 0.68
N PRO A 162 -17.06 -14.42 1.24
CA PRO A 162 -15.62 -14.16 1.25
C PRO A 162 -14.85 -15.36 1.80
N LYS A 163 -13.75 -15.70 1.14
CA LYS A 163 -12.82 -16.69 1.64
C LYS A 163 -11.73 -15.98 2.42
N ARG A 164 -11.43 -16.47 3.63
CA ARG A 164 -10.29 -15.94 4.40
C ARG A 164 -9.01 -16.18 3.63
N ALA A 165 -8.16 -15.15 3.54
CA ALA A 165 -6.91 -15.21 2.78
C ALA A 165 -5.95 -16.29 3.32
N THR A 166 -5.93 -16.52 4.64
CA THR A 166 -5.21 -17.62 5.30
C THR A 166 -5.59 -19.02 4.80
N LYS A 167 -6.75 -19.16 4.16
CA LYS A 167 -7.24 -20.42 3.59
C LYS A 167 -7.23 -20.41 2.06
N ALA A 168 -6.84 -19.31 1.44
CA ALA A 168 -6.67 -19.19 0.01
C ALA A 168 -5.23 -19.57 -0.36
N TRP A 169 -5.06 -20.28 -1.47
CA TRP A 169 -3.73 -20.63 -1.97
C TRP A 169 -3.70 -20.53 -3.49
N TRP A 170 -2.49 -20.44 -4.04
CA TRP A 170 -2.25 -20.32 -5.47
C TRP A 170 -2.91 -21.45 -6.28
N GLY A 171 -3.43 -21.13 -7.48
CA GLY A 171 -4.09 -22.09 -8.37
C GLY A 171 -5.57 -22.37 -8.05
N GLN A 172 -6.11 -21.87 -6.94
CA GLN A 172 -7.54 -22.03 -6.65
C GLN A 172 -8.41 -21.15 -7.56
N LYS A 173 -9.54 -21.71 -8.04
CA LYS A 173 -10.58 -20.91 -8.73
C LYS A 173 -11.10 -19.75 -7.88
N ALA A 174 -10.99 -19.86 -6.55
CA ALA A 174 -11.42 -18.83 -5.60
C ALA A 174 -10.66 -17.50 -5.69
N ILE A 175 -9.41 -17.52 -6.20
CA ILE A 175 -8.54 -16.35 -6.30
C ILE A 175 -8.45 -15.77 -7.72
N GLN A 176 -9.19 -16.37 -8.67
CA GLN A 176 -9.11 -16.04 -10.08
C GLN A 176 -10.29 -15.16 -10.47
N PHE A 177 -10.00 -13.99 -11.03
CA PHE A 177 -10.99 -12.96 -11.35
C PHE A 177 -10.85 -12.49 -12.80
N LEU A 178 -11.95 -11.95 -13.30
CA LEU A 178 -12.04 -11.27 -14.59
C LEU A 178 -12.75 -9.93 -14.39
N PRO A 179 -12.10 -8.81 -14.75
CA PRO A 179 -12.78 -7.54 -14.94
C PRO A 179 -13.91 -7.68 -15.98
N ARG A 180 -15.11 -7.22 -15.65
CA ARG A 180 -16.26 -7.17 -16.58
C ARG A 180 -16.83 -5.75 -16.66
N PRO A 181 -17.49 -5.36 -17.76
CA PRO A 181 -18.22 -4.09 -17.83
C PRO A 181 -19.23 -3.92 -16.68
N SER A 182 -19.31 -2.73 -16.10
CA SER A 182 -20.26 -2.41 -15.01
C SER A 182 -21.67 -2.02 -15.49
N SER A 183 -21.89 -1.98 -16.80
CA SER A 183 -23.17 -1.67 -17.44
C SER A 183 -23.41 -2.63 -18.61
N PRO A 184 -24.68 -2.88 -18.97
CA PRO A 184 -25.02 -3.53 -20.23
C PRO A 184 -24.37 -2.79 -21.41
N ILE A 185 -24.04 -3.55 -22.46
CA ILE A 185 -23.56 -3.03 -23.74
C ILE A 185 -24.76 -2.73 -24.63
#